data_AF-A0A7X8M3M7-F1
#
_entry.id   AF-A0A7X8M3M7-F1
#
_cell.length_a   1.000
_cell.length_b   1.000
_cell.length_c   1.000
_cell.angle_alpha   90.00
_cell.angle_beta   90.00
_cell.angle_gamma   90.00
#
_symmetry.space_group_name_H-M   'P 1'
#
loop_
_entity.id
_entity.type
_entity.pdbx_description
1 polymer ?
#
loop_
_entity_poly.entity_id
_entity_poly.type
_entity_poly.pdbx_seq_one_letter_code
_entity_poly.pdbx_strand_id
1 'polypeptide(L)'
;EAAASEVIDAKGCHVLPGFVDAHCHVGMWEDSVGFEGDDGNETSDPVMPHLRAIDAIYHADRAFVEARENGVTTVVTGPGSANVIGGQFAALKTYGRRVEDMMIKEPVAMKVAFGENPKTAYHDKRQAPMTRMATAALLRENLIKAAEYKELKEEYEADKENCDKPDYDMKMEALLKVLKGEIPLKAHAHRADDILTAIRIAKEFGLAITIEHCTEGYLITDILREENVSVITGPFLTDRSKIELRNQSAKAPGILSKAGIKTAIMTDHPCTPVQYLSLCAAVAVKEGMDETEALRAITINAAEIAGIDDRVGSLEVGKDADIIIIDGHPLELRSRVLYTIINGQVVKRV
;
A
#
# COMPACT_ATOMS: atom_id res chain seq x y z
N GLU A 1 -28.19 25.05 15.28
CA GLU A 1 -26.98 24.38 15.80
C GLU A 1 -27.41 23.17 16.59
N ALA A 2 -27.02 21.96 16.18
CA ALA A 2 -27.13 20.81 17.05
C ALA A 2 -26.04 20.94 18.12
N ALA A 3 -26.42 21.04 19.39
CA ALA A 3 -25.45 20.97 20.48
C ALA A 3 -24.71 19.62 20.41
N ALA A 4 -23.39 19.64 20.51
CA ALA A 4 -22.59 18.43 20.58
C ALA A 4 -23.07 17.57 21.77
N SER A 5 -23.39 16.30 21.52
CA SER A 5 -23.88 15.37 22.56
C SER A 5 -22.78 14.96 23.55
N GLU A 6 -21.51 15.14 23.19
CA GLU A 6 -20.33 14.86 24.02
C GLU A 6 -19.24 15.90 23.74
N VAL A 7 -18.56 16.37 24.79
CA VAL A 7 -17.41 17.29 24.70
C VAL A 7 -16.16 16.55 25.18
N ILE A 8 -15.16 16.45 24.31
CA ILE A 8 -13.85 15.89 24.64
C ILE A 8 -12.89 17.06 24.89
N ASP A 9 -12.45 17.25 26.14
CA ASP A 9 -11.43 18.24 26.47
C ASP A 9 -10.03 17.71 26.11
N ALA A 10 -9.46 18.24 25.04
CA ALA A 10 -8.12 17.91 24.54
C ALA A 10 -7.06 18.94 24.97
N LYS A 11 -7.30 19.73 26.02
CA LYS A 11 -6.35 20.74 26.48
C LYS A 11 -5.00 20.10 26.83
N GLY A 12 -3.93 20.64 26.22
CA GLY A 12 -2.57 20.13 26.40
C GLY A 12 -2.23 18.88 25.58
N CYS A 13 -3.18 18.37 24.79
CA CYS A 13 -2.98 17.25 23.87
C CYS A 13 -2.75 17.74 22.43
N HIS A 14 -2.30 16.83 21.57
CA HIS A 14 -2.24 17.02 20.13
C HIS A 14 -3.44 16.34 19.47
N VAL A 15 -4.12 17.05 18.55
CA VAL A 15 -5.25 16.52 17.77
C VAL A 15 -4.78 16.40 16.31
N LEU A 16 -4.83 15.19 15.75
CA LEU A 16 -4.36 14.89 14.41
C LEU A 16 -5.43 14.09 13.63
N PRO A 17 -5.37 14.07 12.28
CA PRO A 17 -6.05 13.03 11.53
C PRO A 17 -5.49 11.66 11.95
N GLY A 18 -6.31 10.63 11.85
CA GLY A 18 -5.83 9.25 12.01
C GLY A 18 -4.71 8.92 11.03
N PHE A 19 -3.72 8.15 11.49
CA PHE A 19 -2.61 7.73 10.64
C PHE A 19 -3.07 6.72 9.58
N VAL A 20 -2.39 6.75 8.44
CA VAL A 20 -2.65 5.92 7.26
C VAL A 20 -1.40 5.11 6.95
N ASP A 21 -1.48 3.78 7.08
CA ASP A 21 -0.43 2.90 6.56
C ASP A 21 -0.70 2.59 5.08
N ALA A 22 0.14 3.12 4.19
CA ALA A 22 -0.10 3.09 2.75
C ALA A 22 0.28 1.76 2.08
N HIS A 23 0.95 0.86 2.81
CA HIS A 23 1.17 -0.52 2.40
C HIS A 23 1.43 -1.38 3.65
N CYS A 24 0.57 -2.35 3.86
CA CYS A 24 0.80 -3.39 4.85
C CYS A 24 0.06 -4.66 4.46
N HIS A 25 0.06 -5.64 5.36
CA HIS A 25 -0.67 -6.89 5.19
C HIS A 25 -1.49 -7.26 6.42
N VAL A 26 -1.94 -6.26 7.19
CA VAL A 26 -2.86 -6.45 8.32
C VAL A 26 -4.10 -7.21 7.86
N GLY A 27 -4.47 -8.26 8.60
CA GLY A 27 -5.58 -9.16 8.29
C GLY A 27 -5.30 -10.19 7.20
N MET A 28 -4.21 -10.06 6.42
CA MET A 28 -3.79 -11.05 5.41
C MET A 28 -2.81 -12.08 5.99
N TRP A 29 -2.01 -11.68 6.98
CA TRP A 29 -1.21 -12.55 7.84
C TRP A 29 -1.74 -12.42 9.26
N GLU A 30 -2.49 -13.41 9.73
CA GLU A 30 -3.06 -13.39 11.07
C GLU A 30 -1.96 -13.42 12.14
N ASP A 31 -2.06 -12.53 13.13
CA ASP A 31 -1.12 -12.50 14.24
C ASP A 31 -1.09 -13.83 15.00
N SER A 32 0.12 -14.28 15.34
CA SER A 32 0.36 -15.49 16.15
C SER A 32 -0.16 -16.80 15.55
N VAL A 33 -0.45 -16.85 14.24
CA VAL A 33 -0.86 -18.07 13.51
C VAL A 33 0.21 -18.47 12.49
N GLY A 34 0.25 -19.77 12.16
CA GLY A 34 1.13 -20.33 11.14
C GLY A 34 0.49 -20.28 9.75
N PHE A 35 0.70 -21.36 9.00
CA PHE A 35 0.18 -21.52 7.63
C PHE A 35 -1.34 -21.27 7.53
N GLU A 36 -2.10 -21.59 8.57
CA GLU A 36 -3.56 -21.44 8.61
C GLU A 36 -4.06 -19.99 8.51
N GLY A 37 -3.18 -19.02 8.79
CA GLY A 37 -3.49 -17.58 8.71
C GLY A 37 -2.58 -16.83 7.74
N ASP A 38 -1.84 -17.54 6.88
CA ASP A 38 -0.96 -16.96 5.84
C ASP A 38 -1.68 -16.94 4.48
N ASP A 39 -2.62 -16.02 4.32
CA ASP A 39 -3.40 -15.84 3.08
C ASP A 39 -2.82 -14.72 2.18
N GLY A 40 -1.63 -14.23 2.52
CA GLY A 40 -1.04 -13.06 1.91
C GLY A 40 -0.32 -13.30 0.58
N ASN A 41 0.06 -14.55 0.25
CA ASN A 41 0.66 -14.89 -1.05
C ASN A 41 0.12 -16.21 -1.62
N GLU A 42 -0.75 -16.12 -2.61
CA GLU A 42 -1.16 -17.27 -3.42
C GLU A 42 -0.09 -17.61 -4.46
N THR A 43 0.79 -18.56 -4.14
CA THR A 43 1.99 -18.86 -4.95
C THR A 43 1.79 -20.02 -5.94
N SER A 44 0.56 -20.46 -6.21
CA SER A 44 0.29 -21.51 -7.21
C SER A 44 0.51 -21.08 -8.66
N ASP A 45 0.49 -19.77 -8.95
CA ASP A 45 0.74 -19.18 -10.27
C ASP A 45 1.35 -17.78 -10.11
N PRO A 46 2.42 -17.41 -10.86
CA PRO A 46 3.07 -16.10 -10.74
C PRO A 46 2.20 -14.91 -11.15
N VAL A 47 1.03 -15.15 -11.75
CA VAL A 47 0.14 -14.14 -12.32
C VAL A 47 -1.28 -14.34 -11.80
N MET A 48 -1.61 -13.63 -10.73
CA MET A 48 -2.89 -13.72 -10.02
C MET A 48 -3.63 -12.36 -9.90
N PRO A 49 -3.84 -11.61 -10.99
CA PRO A 49 -4.47 -10.28 -10.92
C PRO A 49 -5.92 -10.31 -10.39
N HIS A 50 -6.63 -11.42 -10.57
CA HIS A 50 -8.03 -11.59 -10.21
C HIS A 50 -8.27 -11.73 -8.70
N LEU A 51 -7.23 -12.05 -7.92
CA LEU A 51 -7.35 -12.18 -6.46
C LEU A 51 -7.55 -10.80 -5.83
N ARG A 52 -8.32 -10.77 -4.75
CA ARG A 52 -8.65 -9.54 -4.04
C ARG A 52 -8.31 -9.69 -2.57
N ALA A 53 -7.70 -8.65 -2.00
CA ALA A 53 -7.36 -8.62 -0.58
C ALA A 53 -8.58 -8.94 0.31
N ILE A 54 -9.75 -8.38 -0.01
CA ILE A 54 -10.94 -8.52 0.84
C ILE A 54 -11.44 -9.95 1.02
N ASP A 55 -11.06 -10.86 0.13
CA ASP A 55 -11.47 -12.27 0.20
C ASP A 55 -10.60 -13.07 1.19
N ALA A 56 -9.47 -12.49 1.63
CA ALA A 56 -8.52 -13.09 2.58
C ALA A 56 -8.49 -12.37 3.94
N ILE A 57 -8.96 -11.12 4.02
CA ILE A 57 -8.84 -10.32 5.23
C ILE A 57 -9.64 -10.91 6.39
N TYR A 58 -8.92 -11.38 7.41
CA TYR A 58 -9.49 -11.70 8.70
C TYR A 58 -9.74 -10.43 9.52
N HIS A 59 -10.95 -9.86 9.38
CA HIS A 59 -11.35 -8.61 10.04
C HIS A 59 -11.22 -8.58 11.59
N ALA A 60 -11.13 -9.75 12.23
CA ALA A 60 -10.98 -9.88 13.68
C ALA A 60 -9.53 -10.12 14.13
N ASP A 61 -8.56 -10.05 13.20
CA ASP A 61 -7.14 -10.06 13.50
C ASP A 61 -6.80 -9.00 14.56
N ARG A 62 -6.02 -9.41 15.56
CA ARG A 62 -5.54 -8.56 16.64
C ARG A 62 -4.79 -7.34 16.12
N ALA A 63 -4.11 -7.44 14.97
CA ALA A 63 -3.39 -6.34 14.37
C ALA A 63 -4.29 -5.11 14.07
N PHE A 64 -5.57 -5.29 13.74
CA PHE A 64 -6.51 -4.16 13.59
C PHE A 64 -6.76 -3.42 14.91
N VAL A 65 -6.76 -4.15 16.04
CA VAL A 65 -6.89 -3.57 17.39
C VAL A 65 -5.66 -2.77 17.73
N GLU A 66 -4.48 -3.36 17.55
CA GLU A 66 -3.22 -2.70 17.87
C GLU A 66 -2.98 -1.47 16.98
N ALA A 67 -3.39 -1.52 15.71
CA ALA A 67 -3.39 -0.38 14.80
C ALA A 67 -4.19 0.80 15.37
N ARG A 68 -5.49 0.62 15.62
CA ARG A 68 -6.36 1.71 16.09
C ARG A 68 -6.01 2.19 17.49
N GLU A 69 -5.52 1.31 18.35
CA GLU A 69 -5.04 1.70 19.68
C GLU A 69 -3.81 2.60 19.62
N ASN A 70 -3.03 2.54 18.54
CA ASN A 70 -1.83 3.35 18.34
C ASN A 70 -2.00 4.41 17.25
N GLY A 71 -3.26 4.76 16.93
CA GLY A 71 -3.61 5.90 16.10
C GLY A 71 -3.63 5.64 14.60
N VAL A 72 -3.38 4.40 14.16
CA VAL A 72 -3.57 3.99 12.76
C VAL A 72 -5.04 3.68 12.53
N THR A 73 -5.75 4.58 11.85
CA THR A 73 -7.19 4.42 11.56
C THR A 73 -7.44 3.79 10.21
N THR A 74 -6.48 3.87 9.29
CA THR A 74 -6.59 3.36 7.92
C THR A 74 -5.37 2.52 7.55
N VAL A 75 -5.63 1.39 6.91
CA VAL A 75 -4.61 0.49 6.34
C VAL A 75 -4.91 0.21 4.87
N VAL A 76 -3.88 0.26 4.04
CA VAL A 76 -3.93 -0.16 2.64
C VAL A 76 -3.29 -1.54 2.56
N THR A 77 -4.13 -2.57 2.57
CA THR A 77 -3.75 -3.97 2.75
C THR A 77 -4.00 -4.80 1.49
N GLY A 78 -3.21 -5.84 1.29
CA GLY A 78 -3.37 -6.76 0.17
C GLY A 78 -2.20 -7.72 -0.02
N PRO A 79 -2.09 -8.35 -1.19
CA PRO A 79 -1.11 -9.41 -1.43
C PRO A 79 0.35 -8.98 -1.21
N GLY A 80 1.18 -9.95 -0.83
CA GLY A 80 2.62 -9.80 -0.69
C GLY A 80 3.35 -9.63 -2.03
N SER A 81 4.61 -10.05 -2.06
CA SER A 81 5.51 -9.84 -3.21
C SER A 81 6.04 -11.15 -3.80
N ALA A 82 5.41 -12.28 -3.48
CA ALA A 82 5.85 -13.56 -4.02
C ALA A 82 5.56 -13.67 -5.53
N ASN A 83 4.52 -13.01 -6.04
CA ASN A 83 4.08 -13.13 -7.43
C ASN A 83 4.55 -11.97 -8.30
N VAL A 84 4.68 -12.19 -9.61
CA VAL A 84 4.90 -11.11 -10.58
C VAL A 84 3.71 -10.16 -10.59
N ILE A 85 2.50 -10.72 -10.64
CA ILE A 85 1.24 -10.00 -10.43
C ILE A 85 0.51 -10.70 -9.27
N GLY A 86 0.39 -10.02 -8.14
CA GLY A 86 -0.08 -10.61 -6.88
C GLY A 86 -1.58 -10.51 -6.62
N GLY A 87 -2.28 -9.60 -7.30
CA GLY A 87 -3.69 -9.34 -7.08
C GLY A 87 -3.96 -7.92 -6.59
N GLN A 88 -5.15 -7.68 -6.08
CA GLN A 88 -5.68 -6.34 -5.82
C GLN A 88 -5.62 -5.97 -4.34
N PHE A 89 -5.14 -4.76 -4.05
CA PHE A 89 -5.15 -4.16 -2.71
C PHE A 89 -6.51 -3.51 -2.40
N ALA A 90 -6.81 -3.35 -1.11
CA ALA A 90 -7.95 -2.60 -0.60
C ALA A 90 -7.52 -1.60 0.47
N ALA A 91 -8.23 -0.47 0.57
CA ALA A 91 -8.10 0.47 1.67
C ALA A 91 -9.23 0.26 2.67
N LEU A 92 -8.88 0.01 3.93
CA LEU A 92 -9.81 -0.28 5.02
C LEU A 92 -9.58 0.64 6.23
N LYS A 93 -10.65 0.96 6.94
CA LYS A 93 -10.64 1.42 8.32
C LYS A 93 -10.19 0.28 9.24
N THR A 94 -9.57 0.60 10.37
CA THR A 94 -9.14 -0.39 11.37
C THR A 94 -10.23 -0.76 12.39
N TYR A 95 -11.48 -0.42 12.08
CA TYR A 95 -12.65 -0.70 12.91
C TYR A 95 -13.88 -1.04 12.08
N GLY A 96 -14.54 -2.14 12.44
CA GLY A 96 -15.78 -2.63 11.84
C GLY A 96 -16.05 -4.06 12.30
N ARG A 97 -17.25 -4.59 12.00
CA ARG A 97 -17.63 -5.97 12.35
C ARG A 97 -17.60 -6.93 11.16
N ARG A 98 -17.47 -6.38 9.95
CA ARG A 98 -17.34 -7.07 8.68
C ARG A 98 -16.41 -6.25 7.79
N VAL A 99 -15.79 -6.87 6.80
CA VAL A 99 -14.87 -6.19 5.88
C VAL A 99 -15.58 -5.03 5.15
N GLU A 100 -16.87 -5.19 4.82
CA GLU A 100 -17.68 -4.15 4.19
C GLU A 100 -17.89 -2.93 5.09
N ASP A 101 -17.98 -3.12 6.41
CA ASP A 101 -18.12 -2.02 7.37
C ASP A 101 -16.81 -1.22 7.48
N MET A 102 -15.68 -1.86 7.18
CA MET A 102 -14.34 -1.28 7.21
C MET A 102 -13.98 -0.61 5.89
N MET A 103 -14.70 -0.85 4.80
CA MET A 103 -14.23 -0.56 3.45
C MET A 103 -14.19 0.94 3.13
N ILE A 104 -13.04 1.41 2.62
CA ILE A 104 -12.89 2.76 2.05
C ILE A 104 -12.95 2.70 0.52
N LYS A 105 -12.12 1.84 -0.08
CA LYS A 105 -11.98 1.68 -1.53
C LYS A 105 -11.44 0.30 -1.87
N GLU A 106 -12.09 -0.37 -2.82
CA GLU A 106 -11.66 -1.66 -3.35
C GLU A 106 -12.06 -1.76 -4.85
N PRO A 107 -11.13 -2.16 -5.74
CA PRO A 107 -9.69 -2.23 -5.51
C PRO A 107 -9.07 -0.82 -5.42
N VAL A 108 -7.96 -0.69 -4.69
CA VAL A 108 -7.19 0.57 -4.63
C VAL A 108 -5.98 0.55 -5.56
N ALA A 109 -5.39 -0.63 -5.81
CA ALA A 109 -4.24 -0.81 -6.69
C ALA A 109 -4.05 -2.28 -7.09
N MET A 110 -3.29 -2.52 -8.16
CA MET A 110 -2.85 -3.86 -8.59
C MET A 110 -1.40 -4.11 -8.15
N LYS A 111 -1.18 -5.12 -7.30
CA LYS A 111 0.16 -5.48 -6.80
C LYS A 111 0.99 -6.17 -7.87
N VAL A 112 2.18 -5.66 -8.10
CA VAL A 112 3.21 -6.32 -8.91
C VAL A 112 4.54 -6.36 -8.15
N ALA A 113 5.39 -7.33 -8.43
CA ALA A 113 6.70 -7.44 -7.77
C ALA A 113 7.85 -7.67 -8.73
N PHE A 114 8.99 -7.06 -8.38
CA PHE A 114 10.29 -7.19 -9.02
C PHE A 114 11.33 -7.68 -8.00
N GLY A 115 12.59 -7.80 -8.42
CA GLY A 115 13.67 -8.17 -7.51
C GLY A 115 13.72 -9.66 -7.15
N GLU A 116 14.23 -9.94 -5.95
CA GLU A 116 14.51 -11.30 -5.48
C GLU A 116 13.24 -12.10 -5.16
N ASN A 117 12.24 -11.47 -4.54
CA ASN A 117 11.06 -12.17 -4.03
C ASN A 117 10.34 -13.04 -5.09
N PRO A 118 9.92 -12.50 -6.25
CA PRO A 118 9.23 -13.31 -7.24
C PRO A 118 10.12 -14.40 -7.85
N LYS A 119 11.41 -14.13 -8.07
CA LYS A 119 12.27 -15.17 -8.64
C LYS A 119 12.63 -16.28 -7.65
N THR A 120 12.65 -16.00 -6.35
CA THR A 120 12.95 -16.98 -5.30
C THR A 120 11.73 -17.86 -5.04
N ALA A 121 10.54 -17.26 -4.90
CA ALA A 121 9.30 -17.99 -4.64
C ALA A 121 9.00 -19.09 -5.68
N TYR A 122 9.34 -18.83 -6.94
CA TYR A 122 9.11 -19.77 -8.05
C TYR A 122 10.32 -20.64 -8.40
N HIS A 123 11.54 -20.23 -8.00
CA HIS A 123 12.73 -21.08 -8.14
C HIS A 123 12.58 -22.39 -7.34
N ASP A 124 12.09 -22.31 -6.11
CA ASP A 124 11.90 -23.50 -5.26
C ASP A 124 10.81 -24.44 -5.81
N LYS A 125 9.89 -23.88 -6.58
CA LYS A 125 8.84 -24.60 -7.31
C LYS A 125 9.27 -25.09 -8.70
N ARG A 126 10.51 -24.79 -9.12
CA ARG A 126 11.05 -25.09 -10.46
C ARG A 126 10.15 -24.56 -11.60
N GLN A 127 9.57 -23.38 -11.37
CA GLN A 127 8.66 -22.70 -12.30
C GLN A 127 9.20 -21.31 -12.62
N ALA A 128 8.83 -20.75 -13.77
CA ALA A 128 9.11 -19.35 -14.06
C ALA A 128 8.28 -18.43 -13.13
N PRO A 129 8.81 -17.26 -12.71
CA PRO A 129 10.13 -16.72 -13.05
C PRO A 129 11.26 -17.22 -12.13
N MET A 130 12.47 -17.39 -12.68
CA MET A 130 13.71 -17.62 -11.90
C MET A 130 14.75 -16.51 -12.11
N THR A 131 14.41 -15.52 -12.93
CA THR A 131 15.29 -14.40 -13.31
C THR A 131 14.50 -13.10 -13.37
N ARG A 132 15.16 -11.96 -13.17
CA ARG A 132 14.54 -10.63 -13.32
C ARG A 132 13.94 -10.40 -14.71
N MET A 133 14.60 -10.92 -15.75
CA MET A 133 14.07 -10.85 -17.12
C MET A 133 12.78 -11.64 -17.29
N ALA A 134 12.64 -12.80 -16.65
CA ALA A 134 11.40 -13.58 -16.68
C ALA A 134 10.28 -12.87 -15.93
N THR A 135 10.57 -12.26 -14.77
CA THR A 135 9.62 -11.41 -14.05
C THR A 135 9.11 -10.28 -14.93
N ALA A 136 10.01 -9.53 -15.57
CA ALA A 136 9.64 -8.44 -16.47
C ALA A 136 8.86 -8.92 -17.71
N ALA A 137 9.24 -10.06 -18.30
CA ALA A 137 8.57 -10.64 -19.45
C ALA A 137 7.14 -11.09 -19.11
N LEU A 138 6.94 -11.76 -17.97
CA LEU A 138 5.62 -12.21 -17.52
C LEU A 138 4.67 -11.04 -17.27
N LEU A 139 5.14 -9.95 -16.66
CA LEU A 139 4.32 -8.75 -16.50
C LEU A 139 3.92 -8.17 -17.87
N ARG A 140 4.88 -7.97 -18.79
CA ARG A 140 4.60 -7.44 -20.13
C ARG A 140 3.63 -8.32 -20.90
N GLU A 141 3.86 -9.63 -20.92
CA GLU A 141 3.02 -10.59 -21.62
C GLU A 141 1.55 -10.47 -21.18
N ASN A 142 1.31 -10.35 -19.88
CA ASN A 142 -0.07 -10.27 -19.36
C ASN A 142 -0.70 -8.90 -19.59
N LEU A 143 0.08 -7.82 -19.62
CA LEU A 143 -0.42 -6.50 -20.04
C LEU A 143 -0.78 -6.49 -21.53
N ILE A 144 0.01 -7.16 -22.38
CA ILE A 144 -0.29 -7.34 -23.82
C ILE A 144 -1.58 -8.13 -23.99
N LYS A 145 -1.70 -9.29 -23.34
CA LYS A 145 -2.93 -10.11 -23.36
C LYS A 145 -4.16 -9.33 -22.89
N ALA A 146 -4.01 -8.50 -21.86
CA ALA A 146 -5.11 -7.67 -21.37
C ALA A 146 -5.48 -6.55 -22.35
N ALA A 147 -4.50 -6.00 -23.09
CA ALA A 147 -4.75 -5.02 -24.14
C ALA A 147 -5.47 -5.65 -25.33
N GLU A 148 -5.04 -6.83 -25.80
CA GLU A 148 -5.72 -7.60 -26.85
C GLU A 148 -7.16 -7.93 -26.42
N TYR A 149 -7.35 -8.39 -25.19
CA TYR A 149 -8.68 -8.66 -24.63
C TYR A 149 -9.56 -7.40 -24.57
N LYS A 150 -8.97 -6.23 -24.24
CA LYS A 150 -9.66 -4.94 -24.25
C LYS A 150 -10.16 -4.60 -25.66
N GLU A 151 -9.28 -4.74 -26.66
CA GLU A 151 -9.59 -4.45 -28.07
C GLU A 151 -10.75 -5.32 -28.56
N LEU A 152 -10.69 -6.63 -28.31
CA LEU A 152 -11.77 -7.56 -28.67
C LEU A 152 -13.12 -7.16 -28.03
N LYS A 153 -13.11 -6.71 -26.77
CA LYS A 153 -14.33 -6.22 -26.10
C LYS A 153 -14.85 -4.94 -26.73
N GLU A 154 -13.97 -4.01 -27.09
CA GLU A 154 -14.34 -2.74 -27.71
C GLU A 154 -14.88 -2.95 -29.13
N GLU A 155 -14.30 -3.87 -29.91
CA GLU A 155 -14.80 -4.29 -31.22
C GLU A 155 -16.19 -4.93 -31.11
N TYR A 156 -16.38 -5.88 -30.17
CA TYR A 156 -17.68 -6.50 -29.93
C TYR A 156 -18.75 -5.47 -29.51
N GLU A 157 -18.43 -4.52 -28.63
CA GLU A 157 -19.40 -3.50 -28.22
C GLU A 157 -19.73 -2.50 -29.35
N ALA A 158 -18.81 -2.28 -30.28
CA ALA A 158 -19.02 -1.44 -31.46
C ALA A 158 -19.86 -2.13 -32.56
N ASP A 159 -19.72 -3.46 -32.73
CA ASP A 159 -20.45 -4.24 -33.74
C ASP A 159 -20.89 -5.63 -33.22
N LYS A 160 -21.98 -5.64 -32.44
CA LYS A 160 -22.54 -6.86 -31.83
C LYS A 160 -23.12 -7.85 -32.84
N GLU A 161 -23.38 -7.42 -34.08
CA GLU A 161 -23.98 -8.28 -35.11
C GLU A 161 -22.92 -9.08 -35.87
N ASN A 162 -21.71 -8.52 -36.06
CA ASN A 162 -20.65 -9.14 -36.85
C ASN A 162 -19.42 -9.59 -36.04
N CYS A 163 -19.27 -9.16 -34.79
CA CYS A 163 -18.18 -9.57 -33.92
C CYS A 163 -18.67 -10.56 -32.86
N ASP A 164 -17.87 -11.60 -32.61
CA ASP A 164 -18.11 -12.54 -31.52
C ASP A 164 -17.71 -11.92 -30.18
N LYS A 165 -18.53 -12.16 -29.15
CA LYS A 165 -18.19 -11.75 -27.79
C LYS A 165 -16.96 -12.54 -27.31
N PRO A 166 -15.89 -11.87 -26.85
CA PRO A 166 -14.74 -12.60 -26.31
C PRO A 166 -15.15 -13.40 -25.06
N ASP A 167 -14.55 -14.58 -24.90
CA ASP A 167 -14.73 -15.42 -23.72
C ASP A 167 -14.30 -14.67 -22.47
N TYR A 168 -15.08 -14.78 -21.39
CA TYR A 168 -14.77 -14.10 -20.15
C TYR A 168 -13.47 -14.64 -19.54
N ASP A 169 -12.48 -13.76 -19.40
CA ASP A 169 -11.23 -14.04 -18.69
C ASP A 169 -11.11 -13.15 -17.44
N MET A 170 -11.26 -13.76 -16.26
CA MET A 170 -11.22 -13.05 -14.98
C MET A 170 -9.87 -12.37 -14.71
N LYS A 171 -8.75 -12.93 -15.18
CA LYS A 171 -7.43 -12.30 -15.02
C LYS A 171 -7.35 -11.03 -15.88
N MET A 172 -7.85 -11.10 -17.11
CA MET A 172 -7.84 -9.94 -18.00
C MET A 172 -8.79 -8.85 -17.51
N GLU A 173 -10.00 -9.18 -17.06
CA GLU A 173 -10.94 -8.19 -16.47
C GLU A 173 -10.32 -7.40 -15.32
N ALA A 174 -9.52 -8.06 -14.47
CA ALA A 174 -8.82 -7.39 -13.38
C ALA A 174 -7.72 -6.45 -13.89
N LEU A 175 -6.97 -6.85 -14.93
CA LEU A 175 -5.93 -6.01 -15.55
C LEU A 175 -6.50 -4.85 -16.37
N LEU A 176 -7.72 -4.97 -16.92
CA LEU A 176 -8.38 -3.87 -17.63
C LEU A 176 -8.52 -2.63 -16.75
N LYS A 177 -8.72 -2.79 -15.44
CA LYS A 177 -8.79 -1.66 -14.50
C LYS A 177 -7.51 -0.83 -14.51
N VAL A 178 -6.35 -1.48 -14.64
CA VAL A 178 -5.04 -0.83 -14.74
C VAL A 178 -4.89 -0.16 -16.10
N LEU A 179 -5.21 -0.87 -17.19
CA LEU A 179 -5.10 -0.33 -18.56
C LEU A 179 -6.05 0.84 -18.84
N LYS A 180 -7.16 0.93 -18.10
CA LYS A 180 -8.12 2.04 -18.16
C LYS A 180 -7.74 3.21 -17.24
N GLY A 181 -6.68 3.07 -16.43
CA GLY A 181 -6.26 4.08 -15.46
C GLY A 181 -7.20 4.21 -14.26
N GLU A 182 -8.06 3.23 -13.99
CA GLU A 182 -8.97 3.23 -12.83
C GLU A 182 -8.20 3.02 -11.51
N ILE A 183 -7.14 2.21 -11.56
CA ILE A 183 -6.24 1.93 -10.44
C ILE A 183 -4.78 1.88 -10.91
N PRO A 184 -3.81 2.29 -10.08
CA PRO A 184 -2.39 2.20 -10.43
C PRO A 184 -1.83 0.78 -10.25
N LEU A 185 -0.66 0.54 -10.85
CA LEU A 185 0.24 -0.51 -10.40
C LEU A 185 0.88 -0.12 -9.06
N LYS A 186 0.89 -1.05 -8.10
CA LYS A 186 1.59 -0.93 -6.82
C LYS A 186 2.82 -1.84 -6.86
N ALA A 187 3.98 -1.28 -7.21
CA ALA A 187 5.15 -2.05 -7.61
C ALA A 187 6.16 -2.23 -6.47
N HIS A 188 6.28 -3.46 -5.96
CA HIS A 188 7.36 -3.88 -5.06
C HIS A 188 8.69 -3.88 -5.81
N ALA A 189 9.61 -2.99 -5.42
CA ALA A 189 10.96 -2.94 -5.97
C ALA A 189 11.98 -2.37 -4.97
N HIS A 190 13.07 -3.10 -4.75
CA HIS A 190 14.12 -2.70 -3.82
C HIS A 190 15.31 -2.02 -4.52
N ARG A 191 15.95 -2.71 -5.48
CA ARG A 191 17.13 -2.20 -6.18
C ARG A 191 16.78 -1.13 -7.21
N ALA A 192 17.74 -0.24 -7.48
CA ALA A 192 17.56 0.83 -8.46
C ALA A 192 17.21 0.29 -9.86
N ASP A 193 17.82 -0.80 -10.31
CA ASP A 193 17.53 -1.40 -11.61
C ASP A 193 16.15 -2.08 -11.68
N ASP A 194 15.67 -2.65 -10.57
CA ASP A 194 14.31 -3.19 -10.46
C ASP A 194 13.27 -2.05 -10.50
N ILE A 195 13.52 -0.94 -9.78
CA ILE A 195 12.67 0.27 -9.81
C ILE A 195 12.59 0.84 -11.22
N LEU A 196 13.74 1.04 -11.89
CA LEU A 196 13.80 1.54 -13.26
C LEU A 196 13.10 0.60 -14.25
N THR A 197 13.10 -0.71 -13.98
CA THR A 197 12.40 -1.68 -14.82
C THR A 197 10.89 -1.56 -14.67
N ALA A 198 10.39 -1.40 -13.44
CA ALA A 198 8.98 -1.15 -13.18
C ALA A 198 8.49 0.12 -13.88
N ILE A 199 9.26 1.21 -13.80
CA ILE A 199 8.96 2.49 -14.48
C ILE A 199 8.96 2.33 -16.00
N ARG A 200 9.96 1.64 -16.58
CA ARG A 200 10.00 1.40 -18.03
C ARG A 200 8.75 0.67 -18.53
N ILE A 201 8.30 -0.36 -17.81
CA ILE A 201 7.09 -1.11 -18.18
C ILE A 201 5.85 -0.23 -18.00
N ALA A 202 5.74 0.54 -16.91
CA ALA A 202 4.61 1.46 -16.74
C ALA A 202 4.52 2.47 -17.91
N LYS A 203 5.64 3.04 -18.34
CA LYS A 203 5.70 3.95 -19.50
C LYS A 203 5.34 3.27 -20.81
N GLU A 204 5.80 2.03 -21.02
CA GLU A 204 5.51 1.24 -22.22
C GLU A 204 4.00 1.08 -22.46
N PHE A 205 3.21 1.00 -21.39
CA PHE A 205 1.75 0.81 -21.45
C PHE A 205 0.94 2.05 -21.00
N GLY A 206 1.59 3.18 -20.70
CA GLY A 206 0.93 4.41 -20.24
C GLY A 206 0.22 4.28 -18.88
N LEU A 207 0.79 3.51 -17.94
CA LEU A 207 0.15 3.16 -16.68
C LEU A 207 0.60 4.08 -15.53
N ALA A 208 -0.34 4.39 -14.63
CA ALA A 208 0.00 4.96 -13.33
C ALA A 208 0.70 3.91 -12.44
N ILE A 209 1.69 4.35 -11.65
CA ILE A 209 2.50 3.46 -10.81
C ILE A 209 2.93 4.13 -9.49
N THR A 210 2.93 3.35 -8.41
CA THR A 210 3.61 3.67 -7.15
C THR A 210 4.76 2.70 -6.94
N ILE A 211 5.87 3.17 -6.37
CA ILE A 211 7.03 2.33 -6.06
C ILE A 211 7.05 2.03 -4.56
N GLU A 212 6.87 0.75 -4.24
CA GLU A 212 6.83 0.23 -2.88
C GLU A 212 8.22 -0.22 -2.44
N HIS A 213 8.51 0.02 -1.16
CA HIS A 213 9.80 -0.13 -0.49
C HIS A 213 10.85 0.86 -0.96
N CYS A 214 11.06 0.95 -2.28
CA CYS A 214 11.92 1.93 -2.95
C CYS A 214 13.31 2.02 -2.28
N THR A 215 13.87 0.86 -1.90
CA THR A 215 15.00 0.78 -0.97
C THR A 215 16.24 1.51 -1.46
N GLU A 216 16.56 1.40 -2.75
CA GLU A 216 17.65 2.11 -3.40
C GLU A 216 17.17 3.36 -4.18
N GLY A 217 15.92 3.77 -4.04
CA GLY A 217 15.38 4.94 -4.74
C GLY A 217 16.14 6.24 -4.42
N TYR A 218 16.67 6.34 -3.20
CA TYR A 218 17.49 7.49 -2.78
C TYR A 218 18.82 7.62 -3.57
N LEU A 219 19.21 6.59 -4.34
CA LEU A 219 20.38 6.64 -5.23
C LEU A 219 20.07 7.21 -6.62
N ILE A 220 18.79 7.34 -6.97
CA ILE A 220 18.30 7.73 -8.31
C ILE A 220 17.22 8.83 -8.23
N THR A 221 17.32 9.72 -7.24
CA THR A 221 16.31 10.76 -6.95
C THR A 221 16.02 11.71 -8.12
N ASP A 222 17.02 11.99 -8.94
CA ASP A 222 16.92 12.78 -10.16
C ASP A 222 15.97 12.12 -11.16
N ILE A 223 16.15 10.81 -11.39
CA ILE A 223 15.30 10.02 -12.29
C ILE A 223 13.89 9.89 -11.72
N LEU A 224 13.74 9.57 -10.43
CA LEU A 224 12.41 9.43 -9.83
C LEU A 224 11.61 10.73 -9.87
N ARG A 225 12.28 11.88 -9.72
CA ARG A 225 11.66 13.20 -9.89
C ARG A 225 11.25 13.44 -11.35
N GLU A 226 12.12 13.14 -12.30
CA GLU A 226 11.81 13.30 -13.74
C GLU A 226 10.61 12.44 -14.16
N GLU A 227 10.54 11.21 -13.65
CA GLU A 227 9.46 10.27 -13.94
C GLU A 227 8.17 10.55 -13.16
N ASN A 228 8.18 11.52 -12.24
CA ASN A 228 7.05 11.96 -11.44
C ASN A 228 6.28 10.81 -10.73
N VAL A 229 7.02 9.84 -10.20
CA VAL A 229 6.44 8.70 -9.48
C VAL A 229 6.39 8.97 -7.98
N SER A 230 5.35 8.47 -7.32
CA SER A 230 5.28 8.50 -5.85
C SER A 230 5.88 7.23 -5.25
N VAL A 231 6.40 7.35 -4.03
CA VAL A 231 7.12 6.26 -3.35
C VAL A 231 6.53 5.99 -1.96
N ILE A 232 6.46 4.72 -1.61
CA ILE A 232 6.12 4.26 -0.26
C ILE A 232 7.36 3.56 0.28
N THR A 233 7.98 4.18 1.29
CA THR A 233 9.27 3.76 1.83
C THR A 233 9.09 2.94 3.10
N GLY A 234 9.94 1.94 3.28
CA GLY A 234 9.86 1.00 4.39
C GLY A 234 9.69 -0.45 3.93
N PRO A 235 9.78 -1.40 4.86
CA PRO A 235 10.18 -1.19 6.25
C PRO A 235 11.69 -0.93 6.34
N PHE A 236 12.12 -0.16 7.34
CA PHE A 236 13.55 0.08 7.64
C PHE A 236 13.89 -0.08 9.13
N LEU A 237 12.91 -0.50 9.94
CA LEU A 237 13.09 -0.99 11.31
C LEU A 237 13.16 -2.52 11.35
N THR A 238 13.82 -3.10 10.35
CA THR A 238 13.99 -4.55 10.18
C THR A 238 15.46 -4.86 9.93
N ASP A 239 15.81 -6.15 9.89
CA ASP A 239 17.11 -6.57 9.38
C ASP A 239 17.16 -6.47 7.84
N ARG A 240 18.38 -6.65 7.30
CA ARG A 240 18.65 -6.69 5.84
C ARG A 240 18.72 -8.14 5.39
N SER A 241 17.57 -8.82 5.46
CA SER A 241 17.46 -10.27 5.24
C SER A 241 17.81 -10.75 3.82
N LYS A 242 17.91 -9.84 2.83
CA LYS A 242 18.17 -10.13 1.41
C LYS A 242 19.29 -9.27 0.84
N ILE A 243 19.87 -9.71 -0.28
CA ILE A 243 20.99 -8.99 -0.93
C ILE A 243 20.53 -7.62 -1.43
N GLU A 244 19.33 -7.53 -2.00
CA GLU A 244 18.70 -6.28 -2.45
C GLU A 244 18.39 -5.29 -1.32
N LEU A 245 18.43 -5.74 -0.06
CA LEU A 245 18.27 -4.88 1.12
C LEU A 245 19.61 -4.36 1.67
N ARG A 246 20.75 -4.71 1.06
CA ARG A 246 22.09 -4.28 1.56
C ARG A 246 22.22 -2.77 1.76
N ASN A 247 21.52 -1.99 0.94
CA ASN A 247 21.52 -0.52 0.95
C ASN A 247 20.31 0.09 1.69
N GLN A 248 19.54 -0.71 2.42
CA GLN A 248 18.43 -0.21 3.25
C GLN A 248 18.94 0.83 4.26
N SER A 249 18.28 1.99 4.26
CA SER A 249 18.64 3.13 5.10
C SER A 249 17.39 3.90 5.56
N ALA A 250 17.32 4.17 6.86
CA ALA A 250 16.29 5.05 7.44
C ALA A 250 16.45 6.53 7.02
N LYS A 251 17.54 6.90 6.34
CA LYS A 251 17.72 8.22 5.70
C LYS A 251 16.94 8.35 4.38
N ALA A 252 16.60 7.24 3.74
CA ALA A 252 16.00 7.23 2.41
C ALA A 252 14.71 8.07 2.31
N PRO A 253 13.75 7.99 3.25
CA PRO A 253 12.51 8.79 3.18
C PRO A 253 12.80 10.30 3.17
N GLY A 254 13.72 10.76 4.02
CA GLY A 254 14.12 12.16 4.09
C GLY A 254 14.86 12.65 2.83
N ILE A 255 15.71 11.81 2.24
CA ILE A 255 16.39 12.13 0.96
C ILE A 255 15.37 12.26 -0.18
N LEU A 256 14.43 11.32 -0.28
CA LEU A 256 13.39 11.30 -1.31
C LEU A 256 12.43 12.49 -1.17
N SER A 257 11.94 12.75 0.04
CA SER A 257 11.08 13.90 0.34
C SER A 257 11.79 15.23 0.05
N LYS A 258 13.05 15.40 0.48
CA LYS A 258 13.84 16.61 0.17
C LYS A 258 14.10 16.77 -1.33
N ALA A 259 14.12 15.68 -2.08
CA ALA A 259 14.18 15.72 -3.53
C ALA A 259 12.84 16.08 -4.19
N GLY A 260 11.78 16.40 -3.43
CA GLY A 260 10.47 16.76 -3.97
C GLY A 260 9.65 15.57 -4.47
N ILE A 261 10.04 14.34 -4.11
CA ILE A 261 9.30 13.13 -4.45
C ILE A 261 8.24 12.89 -3.37
N LYS A 262 6.97 12.77 -3.77
CA LYS A 262 5.88 12.46 -2.85
C LYS A 262 6.15 11.11 -2.19
N THR A 263 6.36 11.15 -0.88
CA THR A 263 6.87 10.03 -0.08
C THR A 263 5.89 9.71 1.05
N ALA A 264 5.51 8.44 1.15
CA ALA A 264 4.86 7.86 2.33
C ALA A 264 5.82 6.92 3.07
N ILE A 265 5.52 6.63 4.33
CA ILE A 265 6.23 5.64 5.15
C ILE A 265 5.25 4.52 5.48
N MET A 266 5.69 3.27 5.34
CA MET A 266 4.91 2.07 5.67
C MET A 266 5.52 1.29 6.83
N THR A 267 4.71 0.42 7.46
CA THR A 267 5.24 -0.63 8.34
C THR A 267 5.53 -1.93 7.61
N ASP A 268 4.90 -2.16 6.45
CA ASP A 268 4.94 -3.47 5.77
C ASP A 268 4.54 -4.61 6.73
N HIS A 269 3.58 -4.34 7.63
CA HIS A 269 3.14 -5.31 8.63
C HIS A 269 2.88 -6.67 7.96
N PRO A 270 3.40 -7.79 8.51
CA PRO A 270 3.96 -7.92 9.85
C PRO A 270 5.47 -7.63 9.98
N CYS A 271 6.18 -7.20 8.94
CA CYS A 271 7.63 -6.96 9.00
C CYS A 271 8.00 -5.95 10.10
N THR A 272 7.30 -4.81 10.16
CA THR A 272 7.22 -3.98 11.37
C THR A 272 5.79 -4.03 11.88
N PRO A 273 5.53 -4.28 13.17
CA PRO A 273 4.17 -4.27 13.69
C PRO A 273 3.48 -2.92 13.45
N VAL A 274 2.20 -2.94 13.04
CA VAL A 274 1.47 -1.77 12.51
C VAL A 274 1.33 -0.65 13.54
N GLN A 275 1.29 -0.99 14.83
CA GLN A 275 1.29 -0.05 15.95
C GLN A 275 2.52 0.87 16.00
N TYR A 276 3.60 0.52 15.29
CA TYR A 276 4.85 1.28 15.28
C TYR A 276 4.99 2.21 14.05
N LEU A 277 3.92 2.48 13.30
CA LEU A 277 3.97 3.41 12.16
C LEU A 277 4.52 4.79 12.53
N SER A 278 4.07 5.36 13.66
CA SER A 278 4.58 6.64 14.18
C SER A 278 6.07 6.57 14.56
N LEU A 279 6.53 5.41 15.05
CA LEU A 279 7.94 5.17 15.36
C LEU A 279 8.78 5.09 14.08
N CYS A 280 8.28 4.49 13.00
CA CYS A 280 8.95 4.52 11.69
C CYS A 280 9.18 5.97 11.23
N ALA A 281 8.15 6.82 11.32
CA ALA A 281 8.26 8.24 10.98
C ALA A 281 9.24 8.98 11.91
N ALA A 282 9.20 8.74 13.22
CA ALA A 282 10.12 9.32 14.18
C ALA A 282 11.59 8.96 13.88
N VAL A 283 11.86 7.72 13.46
CA VAL A 283 13.20 7.29 13.06
C VAL A 283 13.66 7.98 11.77
N ALA A 284 12.76 8.22 10.81
CA ALA A 284 13.10 9.00 9.63
C ALA A 284 13.49 10.45 9.99
N VAL A 285 12.76 11.07 10.94
CA VAL A 285 13.11 12.42 11.46
C VAL A 285 14.47 12.42 12.14
N LYS A 286 14.74 11.43 12.99
CA LYS A 286 16.05 11.24 13.64
C LYS A 286 17.19 11.16 12.62
N GLU A 287 16.92 10.58 11.45
CA GLU A 287 17.89 10.41 10.36
C GLU A 287 17.93 11.59 9.36
N GLY A 288 17.13 12.64 9.59
CA GLY A 288 17.20 13.92 8.88
C GLY A 288 16.02 14.25 7.95
N MET A 289 14.92 13.50 8.02
CA MET A 289 13.64 13.92 7.41
C MET A 289 13.05 15.12 8.17
N ASP A 290 12.42 16.05 7.45
CA ASP A 290 11.65 17.11 8.08
C ASP A 290 10.46 16.53 8.88
N GLU A 291 10.20 17.08 10.07
CA GLU A 291 9.19 16.56 10.98
C GLU A 291 7.77 16.70 10.44
N THR A 292 7.48 17.82 9.77
CA THR A 292 6.17 18.05 9.15
C THR A 292 5.98 17.09 7.98
N GLU A 293 7.02 16.90 7.15
CA GLU A 293 6.98 15.92 6.07
C GLU A 293 6.84 14.48 6.58
N ALA A 294 7.45 14.13 7.72
CA ALA A 294 7.30 12.81 8.33
C ALA A 294 5.87 12.56 8.81
N LEU A 295 5.21 13.57 9.40
CA LEU A 295 3.78 13.48 9.75
C LEU A 295 2.91 13.35 8.50
N ARG A 296 3.19 14.13 7.45
CA ARG A 296 2.49 14.02 6.16
C ARG A 296 2.67 12.63 5.53
N ALA A 297 3.85 12.03 5.66
CA ALA A 297 4.19 10.72 5.10
C ALA A 297 3.38 9.56 5.71
N ILE A 298 2.81 9.73 6.91
CA ILE A 298 1.93 8.75 7.57
C ILE A 298 0.48 9.24 7.68
N THR A 299 0.12 10.31 6.96
CA THR A 299 -1.23 10.89 6.91
C THR A 299 -1.62 11.23 5.47
N ILE A 300 -1.54 12.50 5.07
CA ILE A 300 -2.07 12.97 3.78
C ILE A 300 -1.28 12.45 2.58
N ASN A 301 0.05 12.37 2.64
CA ASN A 301 0.82 11.83 1.51
C ASN A 301 0.50 10.34 1.30
N ALA A 302 0.32 9.59 2.39
CA ALA A 302 -0.11 8.19 2.34
C ALA A 302 -1.51 8.04 1.70
N ALA A 303 -2.46 8.90 2.10
CA ALA A 303 -3.80 8.92 1.53
C ALA A 303 -3.82 9.32 0.04
N GLU A 304 -3.03 10.33 -0.35
CA GLU A 304 -2.91 10.80 -1.74
C GLU A 304 -2.27 9.74 -2.63
N ILE A 305 -1.23 9.04 -2.15
CA ILE A 305 -0.57 7.96 -2.91
C ILE A 305 -1.53 6.78 -3.12
N ALA A 306 -2.40 6.50 -2.14
CA ALA A 306 -3.44 5.49 -2.26
C ALA A 306 -4.70 5.98 -3.01
N GLY A 307 -4.81 7.27 -3.33
CA GLY A 307 -5.99 7.84 -3.99
C GLY A 307 -7.27 7.69 -3.16
N ILE A 308 -7.17 8.00 -1.86
CA ILE A 308 -8.25 8.01 -0.87
C ILE A 308 -8.23 9.30 -0.02
N ASP A 309 -7.47 10.32 -0.47
CA ASP A 309 -7.29 11.61 0.22
C ASP A 309 -8.55 12.46 0.26
N ASP A 310 -9.55 12.18 -0.58
CA ASP A 310 -10.88 12.76 -0.50
C ASP A 310 -11.63 12.35 0.79
N ARG A 311 -11.20 11.25 1.43
CA ARG A 311 -11.84 10.69 2.62
C ARG A 311 -10.99 10.75 3.89
N VAL A 312 -9.67 10.61 3.81
CA VAL A 312 -8.79 10.49 5.00
C VAL A 312 -7.48 11.28 4.86
N GLY A 313 -6.68 11.29 5.93
CA GLY A 313 -5.31 11.83 5.91
C GLY A 313 -5.19 13.31 6.28
N SER A 314 -6.29 14.06 6.40
CA SER A 314 -6.29 15.42 6.96
C SER A 314 -7.60 15.75 7.69
N LEU A 315 -7.55 16.74 8.58
CA LEU A 315 -8.73 17.26 9.27
C LEU A 315 -9.34 18.40 8.46
N GLU A 316 -10.20 18.06 7.52
CA GLU A 316 -10.89 19.00 6.62
C GLU A 316 -12.38 18.70 6.56
N VAL A 317 -13.19 19.74 6.36
CA VAL A 317 -14.65 19.59 6.23
C VAL A 317 -14.97 18.72 5.02
N GLY A 318 -15.77 17.68 5.22
CA GLY A 318 -16.20 16.74 4.18
C GLY A 318 -15.45 15.40 4.20
N LYS A 319 -14.31 15.31 4.89
CA LYS A 319 -13.59 14.04 5.10
C LYS A 319 -14.20 13.22 6.23
N ASP A 320 -13.86 11.94 6.27
CA ASP A 320 -14.28 11.04 7.35
C ASP A 320 -13.72 11.55 8.68
N ALA A 321 -14.53 11.50 9.74
CA ALA A 321 -14.14 11.94 11.08
C ALA A 321 -13.23 10.92 11.78
N ASP A 322 -12.05 10.72 11.21
CA ASP A 322 -10.97 9.88 11.69
C ASP A 322 -9.94 10.73 12.44
N ILE A 323 -10.02 10.73 13.77
CA ILE A 323 -9.30 11.68 14.62
C ILE A 323 -8.57 10.92 15.72
N ILE A 324 -7.34 11.32 16.00
CA ILE A 324 -6.57 10.82 17.14
C ILE A 324 -6.22 11.98 18.07
N ILE A 325 -6.25 11.72 19.37
CA ILE A 325 -5.83 12.67 20.42
C ILE A 325 -4.67 12.04 21.18
N ILE A 326 -3.54 12.74 21.28
CA ILE A 326 -2.29 12.23 21.85
C ILE A 326 -1.85 13.13 23.01
N ASP A 327 -1.38 12.55 24.12
CA ASP A 327 -0.97 13.26 25.34
C ASP A 327 0.41 13.96 25.26
N GLY A 328 1.06 13.89 24.10
CA GLY A 328 2.37 14.45 23.82
C GLY A 328 2.63 14.55 22.33
N HIS A 329 3.87 14.82 21.94
CA HIS A 329 4.23 14.98 20.54
C HIS A 329 3.98 13.67 19.74
N PRO A 330 3.35 13.70 18.56
CA PRO A 330 2.92 12.51 17.81
C PRO A 330 4.06 11.56 17.38
N LEU A 331 5.29 12.06 17.27
CA LEU A 331 6.48 11.29 16.89
C LEU A 331 7.40 10.97 18.08
N GLU A 332 6.94 11.18 19.31
CA GLU A 332 7.69 10.80 20.50
C GLU A 332 7.26 9.42 21.01
N LEU A 333 8.23 8.55 21.29
CA LEU A 333 8.01 7.19 21.79
C LEU A 333 7.23 7.13 23.11
N ARG A 334 7.30 8.19 23.92
CA ARG A 334 6.63 8.25 25.23
C ARG A 334 5.17 8.68 25.14
N SER A 335 4.77 9.29 24.04
CA SER A 335 3.42 9.78 23.83
C SER A 335 2.46 8.62 23.65
N ARG A 336 1.23 8.81 24.13
CA ARG A 336 0.15 7.82 24.08
C ARG A 336 -1.04 8.43 23.39
N VAL A 337 -1.63 7.65 22.50
CA VAL A 337 -2.96 7.95 21.96
C VAL A 337 -3.96 7.79 23.11
N LEU A 338 -4.69 8.85 23.45
CA LEU A 338 -5.76 8.83 24.45
C LEU A 338 -7.09 8.46 23.83
N TYR A 339 -7.37 8.99 22.64
CA TYR A 339 -8.60 8.74 21.89
C TYR A 339 -8.26 8.36 20.46
N THR A 340 -9.01 7.38 19.95
CA THR A 340 -9.11 7.10 18.52
C THR A 340 -10.58 7.15 18.15
N ILE A 341 -10.88 7.98 17.16
CA ILE A 341 -12.21 8.20 16.62
C ILE A 341 -12.16 7.76 15.16
N ILE A 342 -13.08 6.89 14.74
CA ILE A 342 -13.17 6.40 13.35
C ILE A 342 -14.60 6.60 12.89
N ASN A 343 -14.80 7.26 11.73
CA ASN A 343 -16.12 7.65 11.23
C ASN A 343 -16.97 8.37 12.29
N GLY A 344 -16.34 9.18 13.15
CA GLY A 344 -17.02 9.92 14.23
C GLY A 344 -17.38 9.09 15.47
N GLN A 345 -17.05 7.79 15.51
CA GLN A 345 -17.28 6.93 16.66
C GLN A 345 -16.01 6.80 17.50
N VAL A 346 -16.11 6.97 18.82
CA VAL A 346 -15.00 6.73 19.75
C VAL A 346 -14.77 5.21 19.85
N VAL A 347 -13.72 4.71 19.20
CA VAL A 347 -13.36 3.29 19.17
C VAL A 347 -12.29 2.91 20.20
N LYS A 348 -11.65 3.93 20.80
CA LYS A 348 -10.67 3.82 21.88
C LYS A 348 -10.75 5.04 22.80
N ARG A 349 -10.70 4.81 24.11
CA ARG A 349 -10.57 5.84 25.15
C ARG A 349 -9.73 5.29 26.32
N VAL A 350 -8.73 6.04 26.77
CA VAL A 350 -7.86 5.71 27.92
C VAL A 350 -8.09 6.67 29.07
#